data_AF-A0A1H2SAC9-F1
#
_entry.id   AF-A0A1H2SAC9-F1
#
_cell.length_a   1.000
_cell.length_b   1.000
_cell.length_c   1.000
_cell.angle_alpha   90.00
_cell.angle_beta   90.00
_cell.angle_gamma   90.00
#
_symmetry.space_group_name_H-M   'P 1'
#
loop_
_entity.id
_entity.type
_entity.pdbx_description
1 polymer ?
#
loop_
_entity_poly.entity_id
_entity_poly.type
_entity_poly.pdbx_seq_one_letter_code
_entity_poly.pdbx_strand_id
1 'polypeptide(L)'
;MTEYDERMRRLAAVRPRLVSFARLQLRDAAMAEDAVQEAIATAIDKNDTFSARSGYETWVFGILKYKILDALKTQKQYATWQPFDEALEEDNVRFAALTRPTR
;
A
#
# COMPACT_ATOMS: atom_id res chain seq x y z
N MET A 1 9.43 7.70 24.12
CA MET A 1 9.01 7.68 22.70
C MET A 1 8.64 6.23 22.42
N THR A 2 7.36 5.94 22.20
CA THR A 2 6.85 4.57 22.11
C THR A 2 7.13 3.98 20.73
N GLU A 3 7.17 2.66 20.60
CA GLU A 3 7.31 1.98 19.30
C GLU A 3 6.17 2.36 18.33
N TYR A 4 4.99 2.67 18.87
CA TYR A 4 3.85 3.20 18.13
C TYR A 4 4.15 4.56 17.47
N ASP A 5 4.81 5.47 18.19
CA ASP A 5 5.18 6.80 17.67
C ASP A 5 6.15 6.68 16.48
N GLU A 6 7.09 5.74 16.55
CA GLU A 6 8.05 5.50 15.47
C GLU A 6 7.35 4.95 14.21
N ARG A 7 6.46 3.97 14.37
CA ARG A 7 5.69 3.40 13.25
C ARG A 7 4.78 4.45 12.62
N MET A 8 4.11 5.27 13.43
CA MET A 8 3.28 6.38 12.93
C MET A 8 4.11 7.41 12.14
N ARG A 9 5.34 7.71 12.60
CA ARG A 9 6.27 8.59 11.87
C ARG A 9 6.67 7.98 10.51
N ARG A 10 6.93 6.67 10.47
CA ARG A 10 7.21 5.95 9.21
C ARG A 10 5.99 5.96 8.27
N LEU A 11 4.77 5.78 8.79
CA LEU A 11 3.53 5.89 7.99
C LEU A 11 3.38 7.29 7.38
N ALA A 12 3.60 8.34 8.18
CA ALA A 12 3.52 9.72 7.69
C ALA A 12 4.57 9.99 6.59
N ALA A 13 5.78 9.46 6.75
CA ALA A 13 6.86 9.61 5.77
C ALA A 13 6.60 8.85 4.46
N VAL A 14 5.93 7.69 4.51
CA VAL A 14 5.64 6.88 3.32
C VAL A 14 4.36 7.31 2.58
N ARG A 15 3.44 8.04 3.24
CA ARG A 15 2.16 8.48 2.64
C ARG A 15 2.30 9.12 1.25
N PRO A 16 3.22 10.07 0.99
CA PRO A 16 3.35 10.66 -0.36
C PRO A 16 3.66 9.62 -1.43
N ARG A 17 4.46 8.59 -1.11
CA ARG A 17 4.79 7.50 -2.04
C ARG A 17 3.58 6.59 -2.27
N LEU A 18 2.81 6.30 -1.21
CA LEU A 18 1.56 5.53 -1.33
C LEU A 18 0.55 6.24 -2.26
N VAL A 19 0.40 7.56 -2.12
CA VAL A 19 -0.47 8.37 -2.99
C VAL A 19 0.02 8.35 -4.43
N SER A 20 1.31 8.58 -4.68
CA SER A 20 1.87 8.52 -6.03
C SER A 20 1.65 7.15 -6.66
N PHE A 21 1.87 6.07 -5.91
CA PHE A 21 1.62 4.71 -6.38
C PHE A 21 0.13 4.50 -6.68
N ALA A 22 -0.77 4.87 -5.77
CA ALA A 22 -2.21 4.71 -5.96
C ALA A 22 -2.71 5.49 -7.18
N ARG A 23 -2.21 6.70 -7.44
CA ARG A 23 -2.58 7.50 -8.62
C ARG A 23 -2.08 6.91 -9.95
N LEU A 24 -0.99 6.12 -9.93
CA LEU A 24 -0.55 5.40 -11.13
C LEU A 24 -1.48 4.23 -11.47
N GLN A 25 -2.09 3.62 -10.44
CA GLN A 25 -2.96 2.47 -10.59
C GLN A 25 -4.44 2.86 -10.79
N LEU A 26 -4.88 3.88 -10.07
CA LEU A 26 -6.23 4.43 -10.08
C LEU A 26 -6.23 5.73 -10.87
N ARG A 27 -7.00 5.77 -11.96
CA ARG A 27 -7.13 6.96 -12.83
C ARG A 27 -7.83 8.13 -12.14
N ASP A 28 -8.47 7.87 -11.01
CA ASP A 28 -9.23 8.84 -10.21
C ASP A 28 -8.42 9.23 -8.95
N ALA A 29 -8.18 10.54 -8.79
CA ALA A 29 -7.40 11.07 -7.68
C ALA A 29 -8.10 10.92 -6.33
N ALA A 30 -9.43 11.01 -6.26
CA ALA A 30 -10.19 10.82 -5.04
C ALA A 30 -10.12 9.35 -4.61
N MET A 31 -10.35 8.42 -5.54
CA MET A 31 -10.22 6.98 -5.25
C MET A 31 -8.81 6.62 -4.78
N ALA A 32 -7.78 7.25 -5.35
CA ALA A 32 -6.40 7.05 -4.92
C ALA A 32 -6.15 7.50 -3.48
N GLU A 33 -6.63 8.70 -3.11
CA GLU A 33 -6.50 9.20 -1.73
C GLU A 33 -7.30 8.34 -0.74
N ASP A 34 -8.49 7.87 -1.12
CA ASP A 34 -9.33 7.02 -0.28
C ASP A 34 -8.67 5.65 -0.04
N ALA A 35 -8.18 5.00 -1.09
CA ALA A 35 -7.48 3.72 -0.97
C ALA A 35 -6.23 3.83 -0.07
N VAL A 36 -5.50 4.94 -0.14
CA VAL A 36 -4.33 5.19 0.72
C VAL A 36 -4.75 5.43 2.17
N GLN A 37 -5.82 6.19 2.40
CA GLN A 37 -6.34 6.41 3.74
C GLN A 37 -6.78 5.09 4.39
N GLU A 38 -7.52 4.26 3.67
CA GLU A 38 -7.92 2.93 4.16
C GLU A 38 -6.73 2.02 4.43
N ALA A 39 -5.70 2.07 3.59
CA ALA A 39 -4.49 1.29 3.79
C ALA A 39 -3.75 1.71 5.06
N ILE A 40 -3.62 3.02 5.31
CA ILE A 40 -3.00 3.55 6.53
C ILE A 40 -3.84 3.18 7.75
N ALA A 41 -5.16 3.34 7.70
CA ALA A 41 -6.06 2.95 8.79
C ALA A 41 -5.93 1.46 9.13
N THR A 42 -5.91 0.60 8.09
CA THR A 42 -5.71 -0.85 8.26
C THR A 42 -4.33 -1.17 8.83
N ALA A 43 -3.28 -0.43 8.43
CA ALA A 43 -1.94 -0.63 8.97
C ALA A 43 -1.82 -0.27 10.44
N ILE A 44 -2.53 0.78 10.88
CA ILE A 44 -2.63 1.18 12.29
C ILE A 44 -3.41 0.13 13.08
N ASP A 45 -4.57 -0.29 12.58
CA ASP A 45 -5.43 -1.30 13.23
C ASP A 45 -4.72 -2.65 13.37
N LYS A 46 -4.02 -3.08 12.32
CA LYS A 46 -3.30 -4.37 12.28
C LYS A 46 -1.85 -4.28 12.72
N ASN A 47 -1.46 -3.20 13.38
CA ASN A 47 -0.08 -2.93 13.76
C ASN A 47 0.58 -4.08 14.54
N ASP A 48 -0.18 -4.80 15.36
CA ASP A 48 0.31 -5.93 16.17
C ASP A 48 0.50 -7.22 15.37
N THR A 49 -0.07 -7.29 14.17
CA THR A 49 0.07 -8.46 13.27
C THR A 49 1.33 -8.39 12.41
N PHE A 50 2.03 -7.26 12.41
CA PHE A 50 3.26 -7.09 11.67
C PHE A 50 4.38 -7.96 12.28
N SER A 51 4.76 -9.01 11.56
CA SER A 51 5.72 -10.03 12.03
C SER A 51 7.18 -9.77 11.60
N ALA A 52 7.50 -8.56 11.13
CA ALA A 52 8.85 -8.15 10.69
C ALA A 52 9.52 -9.08 9.64
N ARG A 53 8.74 -9.89 8.92
CA ARG A 53 9.22 -10.73 7.81
C ARG A 53 9.57 -9.92 6.56
N SER A 54 9.16 -8.66 6.52
CA SER A 54 9.46 -7.66 5.50
C SER A 54 9.65 -6.29 6.15
N GLY A 55 10.11 -5.29 5.39
CA GLY A 55 10.11 -3.92 5.85
C GLY A 55 8.68 -3.43 6.12
N TYR A 56 8.50 -2.58 7.13
CA TYR A 56 7.19 -2.05 7.51
C TYR A 56 6.50 -1.33 6.35
N GLU A 57 7.24 -0.54 5.57
CA GLU A 57 6.72 0.11 4.35
C GLU A 57 6.22 -0.92 3.33
N THR A 58 6.98 -1.98 3.07
CA THR A 58 6.59 -3.07 2.15
C THR A 58 5.28 -3.73 2.57
N TRP A 59 5.09 -3.93 3.88
CA TRP A 59 3.84 -4.47 4.42
C TRP A 59 2.65 -3.52 4.17
N VAL A 60 2.83 -2.22 4.40
CA VAL A 60 1.80 -1.20 4.12
C VAL A 60 1.47 -1.11 2.63
N PHE A 61 2.46 -1.21 1.75
CA PHE A 61 2.23 -1.31 0.29
C PHE A 61 1.45 -2.57 -0.09
N GLY A 62 1.70 -3.69 0.58
CA GLY A 62 0.89 -4.91 0.43
C GLY A 62 -0.58 -4.66 0.74
N ILE A 63 -0.87 -4.00 1.87
CA ILE A 63 -2.24 -3.61 2.24
C ILE A 63 -2.86 -2.70 1.17
N LEU A 64 -2.15 -1.66 0.73
CA LEU A 64 -2.62 -0.73 -0.29
C LEU A 64 -3.00 -1.45 -1.59
N LYS A 65 -2.23 -2.47 -2.01
CA LYS A 65 -2.54 -3.24 -3.22
C LYS A 65 -3.86 -3.98 -3.12
N TYR A 66 -4.14 -4.62 -1.99
CA TYR A 66 -5.45 -5.24 -1.78
C TYR A 66 -6.58 -4.23 -1.91
N LYS A 67 -6.39 -3.00 -1.39
CA LYS A 67 -7.38 -1.92 -1.50
C LYS A 67 -7.56 -1.42 -2.95
N ILE A 68 -6.47 -1.22 -3.68
CA ILE A 68 -6.51 -0.82 -5.10
C ILE A 68 -7.19 -1.91 -5.94
N LEU A 69 -6.84 -3.18 -5.71
CA LEU A 69 -7.46 -4.31 -6.41
C LEU A 69 -8.96 -4.37 -6.13
N ASP A 70 -9.38 -4.20 -4.88
CA ASP A 70 -10.80 -4.16 -4.52
C ASP A 70 -11.53 -3.02 -5.24
N ALA A 71 -10.98 -1.81 -5.21
CA ALA A 71 -11.52 -0.65 -5.92
C ALA A 71 -11.64 -0.87 -7.43
N LEU A 72 -10.61 -1.47 -8.06
CA LEU A 72 -10.63 -1.81 -9.49
C LEU A 72 -11.63 -2.91 -9.80
N LYS A 73 -11.82 -3.90 -8.91
CA LYS A 73 -12.81 -4.96 -9.06
C LYS A 73 -14.22 -4.39 -9.01
N THR A 74 -14.50 -3.49 -8.07
CA THR A 74 -15.79 -2.78 -8.02
C THR A 74 -16.02 -2.01 -9.31
N GLN A 75 -15.02 -1.26 -9.81
CA GLN A 75 -15.12 -0.54 -11.08
C GLN A 75 -15.33 -1.47 -12.29
N LYS A 76 -14.65 -2.63 -12.33
CA LYS A 76 -14.80 -3.64 -13.40
C LYS A 76 -16.07 -4.48 -13.28
N GLN A 77 -16.64 -4.67 -12.10
CA GLN A 77 -17.99 -5.24 -11.97
C GLN A 77 -19.03 -4.36 -12.67
N TYR A 78 -18.79 -3.06 -12.76
CA TYR A 78 -19.55 -2.16 -13.62
C TYR A 78 -19.16 -2.22 -15.12
N ALA A 79 -18.04 -2.87 -15.51
CA ALA A 79 -17.46 -2.74 -16.86
C ALA A 79 -16.90 -4.01 -17.56
N THR A 80 -16.97 -5.23 -17.00
CA THR A 80 -16.38 -6.50 -17.52
C THR A 80 -14.87 -6.70 -17.23
N TRP A 81 -14.47 -7.93 -16.89
CA TRP A 81 -13.23 -8.31 -16.14
C TRP A 81 -11.95 -8.63 -16.96
N GLN A 82 -10.76 -8.34 -16.40
CA GLN A 82 -9.43 -8.87 -16.77
C GLN A 82 -8.48 -8.93 -15.55
N PRO A 83 -7.49 -9.84 -15.46
CA PRO A 83 -6.58 -9.99 -14.31
C PRO A 83 -5.46 -8.94 -14.32
N PHE A 84 -5.04 -8.46 -13.13
CA PHE A 84 -4.08 -7.36 -12.94
C PHE A 84 -2.96 -7.67 -11.92
N ASP A 85 -2.93 -8.89 -11.36
CA ASP A 85 -2.12 -9.19 -10.17
C ASP A 85 -0.59 -9.26 -10.44
N GLU A 86 -0.14 -9.67 -11.62
CA GLU A 86 1.31 -9.86 -11.91
C GLU A 86 2.13 -8.56 -11.96
N ALA A 87 1.62 -7.50 -12.58
CA ALA A 87 2.34 -6.23 -12.69
C ALA A 87 2.58 -5.57 -11.32
N LEU A 88 1.67 -5.82 -10.37
CA LEU A 88 1.78 -5.30 -9.03
C LEU A 88 2.85 -6.04 -8.23
N GLU A 89 2.98 -7.36 -8.34
CA GLU A 89 4.00 -8.10 -7.59
C GLU A 89 5.43 -7.64 -7.95
N GLU A 90 5.71 -7.39 -9.22
CA GLU A 90 7.00 -6.85 -9.68
C GLU A 90 7.35 -5.52 -9.00
N ASP A 91 6.39 -4.61 -8.89
CA ASP A 91 6.62 -3.30 -8.27
C ASP A 91 6.91 -3.40 -6.77
N ASN A 92 6.36 -4.42 -6.08
CA ASN A 92 6.75 -4.69 -4.69
C ASN A 92 8.18 -5.18 -4.59
N VAL A 93 8.62 -6.04 -5.50
CA VAL A 93 10.00 -6.54 -5.52
C VAL A 93 10.98 -5.41 -5.83
N ARG A 94 10.65 -4.55 -6.80
CA ARG A 94 11.41 -3.34 -7.13
C ARG A 94 11.49 -2.39 -5.92
N PHE A 95 10.36 -2.13 -5.27
CA PHE A 95 10.35 -1.25 -4.09
C PHE A 95 11.10 -1.87 -2.91
N ALA A 96 10.90 -3.16 -2.64
CA ALA A 96 11.62 -3.89 -1.60
C ALA A 96 13.12 -3.91 -1.86
N ALA A 97 13.57 -3.92 -3.12
CA ALA A 97 14.98 -3.79 -3.47
C ALA A 97 15.55 -2.39 -3.16
N LEU A 98 14.73 -1.35 -3.27
CA LEU A 98 15.11 0.05 -2.97
C LEU A 98 15.03 0.40 -1.48
N THR A 99 14.22 -0.32 -0.71
CA THR A 99 14.06 -0.10 0.74
C THR A 99 14.88 -1.04 1.60
N ARG A 100 15.80 -1.85 1.04
CA ARG A 100 16.74 -2.64 1.86
C ARG A 100 17.69 -1.67 2.55
N PRO A 101 17.67 -1.55 3.89
CA PRO A 101 18.77 -0.89 4.58
C PRO A 101 20.03 -1.72 4.31
N THR A 102 21.06 -1.11 3.74
CA THR A 102 22.42 -1.64 3.84
C THR A 102 22.71 -1.86 5.32
N ARG A 103 23.01 -3.11 5.67
CA ARG A 103 23.42 -3.51 7.01
C ARG A 103 24.67 -2.76 7.45
#